data_AF-A0A9Q4KXS8-F1
#
_entry.id   AF-A0A9Q4KXS8-F1
#
_cell.length_a   1.000
_cell.length_b   1.000
_cell.length_c   1.000
_cell.angle_alpha   90.00
_cell.angle_beta   90.00
_cell.angle_gamma   90.00
#
_symmetry.space_group_name_H-M   'P 1'
#
loop_
_entity.id
_entity.type
_entity.pdbx_description
1 polymer ?
#
loop_
_entity_poly.entity_id
_entity_poly.type
_entity_poly.pdbx_seq_one_letter_code
_entity_poly.pdbx_strand_id
1 'polypeptide(L)' 'MQDSLLRWKTRKRLSAKPGDGLYALAEYKKVIRISIPIKSDGLVLISLEPDGYHEILLKEILSIVHDRF' A
#
# COMPACT_ATOMS: atom_id res chain seq x y z
N MET A 1 -13.75 -2.34 1.91
CA MET A 1 -12.64 -3.09 2.55
C MET A 1 -12.31 -4.40 1.80
N GLN A 2 -13.31 -5.23 1.47
CA GLN A 2 -13.13 -6.52 0.75
C GLN A 2 -12.26 -6.44 -0.52
N ASP A 3 -12.44 -5.42 -1.37
CA ASP A 3 -11.72 -5.33 -2.65
C ASP A 3 -10.21 -5.13 -2.50
N SER A 4 -9.76 -4.48 -1.43
CA SER A 4 -8.33 -4.13 -1.28
C SER A 4 -7.50 -5.36 -0.88
N LEU A 5 -8.07 -6.25 -0.06
CA LEU A 5 -7.45 -7.52 0.30
C LEU A 5 -7.38 -8.48 -0.90
N LEU A 6 -8.45 -8.58 -1.70
CA LEU A 6 -8.46 -9.41 -2.90
C LEU A 6 -7.42 -8.95 -3.93
N ARG A 7 -7.29 -7.64 -4.12
CA ARG A 7 -6.26 -7.03 -4.97
C ARG A 7 -4.85 -7.39 -4.45
N TRP A 8 -4.62 -7.29 -3.15
CA TRP A 8 -3.33 -7.65 -2.57
C TRP A 8 -3.01 -9.14 -2.73
N LYS A 9 -3.96 -10.03 -2.44
CA LYS A 9 -3.83 -11.49 -2.66
C LYS A 9 -3.52 -11.82 -4.12
N THR A 10 -4.12 -11.09 -5.05
CA THR A 10 -3.85 -11.26 -6.48
C THR A 10 -2.42 -10.83 -6.83
N ARG A 11 -1.92 -9.72 -6.27
CA ARG A 11 -0.51 -9.32 -6.46
C ARG A 11 0.46 -10.35 -5.91
N LYS A 12 0.20 -10.90 -4.72
CA LYS A 12 1.00 -12.01 -4.17
C LYS A 12 1.01 -13.22 -5.10
N ARG A 13 -0.13 -13.61 -5.67
CA ARG A 13 -0.20 -14.74 -6.63
C ARG A 13 0.58 -14.48 -7.92
N LEU A 14 0.68 -13.23 -8.34
CA LEU A 14 1.36 -12.82 -9.56
C LEU A 14 2.83 -12.40 -9.33
N SER A 15 3.39 -12.60 -8.13
CA SER A 15 4.76 -12.18 -7.78
C SER A 15 5.84 -13.06 -8.39
N ALA A 16 5.49 -14.20 -8.99
CA ALA A 16 6.44 -15.19 -9.49
C ALA A 16 7.52 -14.65 -10.45
N LYS A 17 7.21 -13.59 -11.22
CA LYS A 17 8.16 -12.92 -12.12
C LYS A 17 8.64 -11.55 -11.61
N PRO A 18 7.78 -10.64 -11.12
CA PRO A 18 8.22 -9.32 -10.67
C PRO A 18 8.83 -9.29 -9.26
N GLY A 19 8.71 -10.37 -8.49
CA GLY A 19 9.03 -10.38 -7.06
C GLY A 19 7.88 -9.85 -6.20
N ASP A 20 8.10 -9.84 -4.88
CA ASP A 20 7.08 -9.43 -3.91
C ASP A 20 6.80 -7.94 -3.98
N GLY A 21 5.52 -7.57 -3.90
CA GLY A 21 5.12 -6.17 -3.88
C GLY A 21 5.55 -5.50 -2.58
N LEU A 22 6.24 -4.36 -2.69
CA LEU A 22 6.64 -3.55 -1.53
C LEU A 22 5.47 -2.73 -0.98
N TYR A 23 4.67 -2.15 -1.86
CA TYR A 23 3.43 -1.44 -1.54
C TYR A 23 2.59 -1.30 -2.82
N ALA A 24 1.35 -0.86 -2.68
CA ALA A 24 0.51 -0.46 -3.80
C ALA A 24 -0.12 0.90 -3.54
N LEU A 25 0.02 1.82 -4.49
CA LEU A 25 -0.62 3.13 -4.51
C LEU A 25 -1.75 3.15 -5.55
N ALA A 26 -2.89 3.70 -5.18
CA ALA A 26 -3.96 4.01 -6.12
C ALA A 26 -4.47 5.42 -5.83
N GLU A 27 -4.25 6.32 -6.77
CA GLU A 27 -4.74 7.70 -6.71
C GLU A 27 -6.04 7.81 -7.49
N TYR A 28 -7.07 8.33 -6.81
CA TYR A 28 -8.36 8.68 -7.36
C TYR A 28 -8.59 10.16 -7.17
N LYS A 29 -9.47 10.75 -7.98
CA LYS A 29 -9.83 12.18 -7.90
C LYS A 29 -10.24 12.69 -6.50
N LYS A 30 -10.63 11.80 -5.60
CA LYS A 30 -11.12 12.14 -4.25
C LYS A 30 -10.35 11.46 -3.12
N VAL A 31 -9.50 10.49 -3.42
CA VAL A 31 -8.83 9.70 -2.38
C VAL A 31 -7.58 9.05 -2.94
N ILE A 32 -6.52 9.09 -2.16
CA ILE A 32 -5.31 8.31 -2.40
C ILE A 32 -5.33 7.12 -1.45
N ARG A 33 -5.12 5.91 -1.98
CA ARG A 33 -5.05 4.69 -1.17
C ARG A 33 -3.69 4.05 -1.27
N ILE A 34 -3.11 3.74 -0.11
CA ILE A 34 -1.83 3.03 0.02
C ILE A 34 -2.11 1.71 0.72
N SER A 35 -1.63 0.60 0.15
CA SER A 35 -1.68 -0.74 0.74
C SER A 35 -0.25 -1.24 0.96
N ILE A 36 0.10 -1.56 2.20
CA ILE A 36 1.46 -1.97 2.58
C ILE A 36 1.40 -3.31 3.33
N PRO A 37 2.10 -4.36 2.86
CA PRO A 37 2.20 -5.61 3.60
C PRO A 37 3.04 -5.44 4.86
N ILE A 38 2.68 -6.18 5.91
CA ILE A 38 3.53 -6.35 7.10
C ILE A 38 3.87 -7.83 7.27
N LYS A 39 4.94 -8.14 8.02
CA LYS A 39 5.55 -9.50 8.07
C LYS A 39 4.58 -10.64 8.46
N SER A 40 3.47 -10.34 9.14
CA SER A 40 2.50 -11.31 9.67
C SER A 40 1.27 -11.55 8.78
N ASP A 41 1.41 -11.48 7.45
CA ASP A 41 0.29 -11.53 6.48
C ASP A 41 -0.76 -10.42 6.64
N GLY A 42 -0.50 -9.47 7.55
CA GLY A 42 -1.29 -8.26 7.70
C GLY A 42 -1.12 -7.31 6.52
N LEU A 43 -2.11 -6.43 6.37
CA LEU A 43 -2.12 -5.38 5.35
C LEU A 43 -2.54 -4.06 6.01
N VAL A 44 -1.64 -3.08 5.97
CA VAL A 44 -1.96 -1.71 6.36
C VAL A 44 -2.63 -1.03 5.17
N LEU A 45 -3.77 -0.39 5.44
CA LEU A 45 -4.56 0.36 4.47
C LEU A 45 -4.64 1.81 4.92
N ILE A 46 -4.07 2.72 4.13
CA ILE A 46 -4.09 4.16 4.41
C ILE A 46 -4.92 4.82 3.32
N SER A 47 -5.85 5.68 3.72
CA SER A 47 -6.64 6.52 2.80
C SER A 47 -6.38 7.98 3.15
N LEU A 48 -6.02 8.76 2.14
CA LEU A 48 -5.66 10.17 2.26
C LEU A 48 -6.54 10.98 1.29
N GLU A 49 -6.80 12.23 1.62
CA GLU A 49 -7.37 13.16 0.66
C GLU A 49 -6.28 13.61 -0.34
N PRO A 50 -6.60 13.81 -1.62
CA PRO A 50 -5.66 14.31 -2.61
C PRO A 50 -5.51 15.82 -2.44
N ASP A 51 -4.64 16.23 -1.52
CA ASP A 51 -4.37 17.64 -1.17
C ASP A 51 -3.04 18.17 -1.74
N GLY A 52 -2.36 17.38 -2.59
CA GLY A 52 -1.17 17.78 -3.32
C GLY A 52 0.17 17.55 -2.62
N TYR A 53 0.21 17.10 -1.36
CA TYR A 53 1.47 16.85 -0.61
C TYR A 53 1.77 15.36 -0.34
N HIS A 54 1.02 14.47 -1.00
CA HIS A 54 1.04 13.04 -0.72
C HIS A 54 2.39 12.35 -1.00
N GLU A 55 3.25 12.90 -1.86
CA GLU A 55 4.57 12.31 -2.15
C GLU A 55 5.52 12.35 -0.96
N ILE A 56 5.52 13.47 -0.20
CA ILE A 56 6.34 13.62 1.00
C ILE A 56 5.81 12.67 2.08
N LEU A 57 4.48 12.64 2.24
CA LEU A 57 3.80 11.78 3.21
C LEU A 57 4.06 10.29 2.93
N LEU A 58 4.10 9.88 1.66
CA LEU A 58 4.35 8.50 1.27
C LEU A 58 5.74 8.01 1.72
N LYS A 59 6.78 8.84 1.60
CA LYS A 59 8.14 8.48 2.05
C LYS A 59 8.19 8.25 3.56
N GLU A 60 7.59 9.16 4.32
CA GLU A 60 7.51 9.04 5.79
C GLU A 60 6.73 7.80 6.22
N ILE A 61 5.58 7.55 5.59
CA ILE A 61 4.75 6.36 5.83
C ILE A 61 5.54 5.07 5.58
N LEU A 62 6.25 4.99 4.45
CA LEU A 62 7.03 3.81 4.11
C LEU A 62 8.18 3.59 5.09
N SER A 63 8.87 4.65 5.53
CA SER A 63 9.92 4.55 6.55
C SER A 63 9.36 3.97 7.85
N ILE A 64 8.25 4.53 8.35
CA ILE A 64 7.64 4.07 9.61
C ILE A 64 7.20 2.61 9.51
N VAL A 65 6.56 2.23 8.40
CA VAL A 65 6.04 0.86 8.26
C VAL A 65 7.16 -0.17 8.12
N HIS A 66 8.23 0.14 7.37
CA HIS A 66 9.37 -0.76 7.24
C HIS A 66 10.24 -0.84 8.50
N ASP A 67 10.40 0.26 9.24
CA ASP A 67 11.25 0.29 10.44
C ASP A 67 10.56 -0.35 11.67
N ARG A 68 9.22 -0.32 11.72
CA ARG A 68 8.45 -0.77 12.89
C ARG A 68 7.90 -2.19 12.79
N PHE A 69 7.67 -2.73 11.58
CA PHE A 69 6.97 -4.00 11.37
C PHE A 69 7.80 -4.98 10.53
#